data_AF-M2BEJ1-F1
#
_entry.id   AF-M2BEJ1-F1
#
_cell.length_a   1.000
_cell.length_b   1.000
_cell.length_c   1.000
_cell.angle_alpha   90.00
_cell.angle_beta   90.00
_cell.angle_gamma   90.00
#
_symmetry.space_group_name_H-M   'P 1'
#
loop_
_entity.id
_entity.type
_entity.pdbx_description
1 polymer ?
#
loop_
_entity_poly.entity_id
_entity_poly.type
_entity_poly.pdbx_seq_one_letter_code
_entity_poly.pdbx_strand_id
1 'polypeptide(L)'
;MKKIIFLAGIILTLLGGCNMNGAGIKEEGQNMGWLTPIPEGTTWENIKEPTEGVQPIADEFSSAMWTMPTEISNKRYQIRFNAENNICKIYRHVGGSDEWFYDKSCFRKHEDGKIIFDFKPYIDYAESYSMNTCWIESYAMFKEYYEYSKRKFETATDPEIKKEAKKDMDDFYKAMKQCETFESFKKMEKVGEWFQHYKNVHNKEAAALKTINPITAVLSSGKNSLTLKMVVINVDWETGTADNAENVVFTRE
;
A
#
# COMPACT_ATOMS: atom_id res chain seq x y z
N MET A 1 31.40 14.65 -13.76
CA MET A 1 30.22 14.77 -12.87
C MET A 1 28.99 14.14 -13.55
N LYS A 2 28.84 12.81 -13.52
CA LYS A 2 27.74 12.07 -14.22
C LYS A 2 27.27 10.81 -13.43
N LYS A 3 27.16 10.87 -12.09
CA LYS A 3 26.83 9.68 -11.25
C LYS A 3 25.57 9.81 -10.36
N ILE A 4 24.79 10.90 -10.45
CA ILE A 4 23.60 11.11 -9.60
C ILE A 4 22.28 10.77 -10.32
N ILE A 5 22.28 10.73 -11.66
CA ILE A 5 21.10 10.41 -12.50
C ILE A 5 20.60 8.96 -12.29
N PHE A 6 21.44 8.06 -11.79
CA PHE A 6 21.11 6.64 -11.69
C PHE A 6 20.18 6.29 -10.51
N LEU A 7 20.24 7.00 -9.37
CA LEU A 7 19.32 6.74 -8.24
C LEU A 7 17.89 7.22 -8.53
N ALA A 8 17.74 8.37 -9.20
CA ALA A 8 16.42 8.89 -9.57
C ALA A 8 15.73 8.02 -10.64
N GLY A 9 16.50 7.37 -11.52
CA GLY A 9 15.98 6.41 -12.50
C GLY A 9 15.54 5.08 -11.87
N ILE A 10 16.27 4.58 -10.87
CA ILE A 10 15.92 3.34 -10.16
C ILE A 10 14.59 3.50 -9.39
N ILE A 11 14.36 4.65 -8.75
CA ILE A 11 13.10 4.92 -8.01
C ILE A 11 11.90 5.04 -8.97
N LEU A 12 12.07 5.67 -10.14
CA LEU A 12 10.99 5.72 -11.16
C LEU A 12 10.66 4.35 -11.76
N THR A 13 11.66 3.48 -11.90
CA THR A 13 11.48 2.13 -12.47
C THR A 13 10.92 1.15 -11.44
N LEU A 14 11.32 1.25 -10.17
CA LEU A 14 10.74 0.46 -9.07
C LEU A 14 9.28 0.82 -8.79
N LEU A 15 8.85 2.05 -9.05
CA LEU A 15 7.49 2.49 -8.69
C LEU A 15 6.51 2.55 -9.88
N GLY A 16 7.02 2.57 -11.12
CA GLY A 16 6.22 2.48 -12.35
C GLY A 16 6.03 1.05 -12.90
N GLY A 17 6.63 0.05 -12.24
CA GLY A 17 6.53 -1.35 -12.63
C GLY A 17 7.49 -2.21 -11.84
N CYS A 18 7.13 -2.61 -10.63
CA CYS A 18 7.86 -3.65 -9.91
C CYS A 18 7.62 -5.02 -10.57
N ASN A 19 8.38 -5.26 -11.63
CA ASN A 19 8.79 -6.60 -12.03
C ASN A 19 9.98 -6.94 -11.11
N MET A 20 9.73 -7.62 -9.99
CA MET A 20 10.79 -8.17 -9.15
C MET A 20 10.50 -9.65 -8.86
N ASN A 21 11.33 -10.50 -9.46
CA ASN A 21 11.51 -11.88 -9.07
C ASN A 21 12.26 -11.90 -7.73
N GLY A 22 11.72 -12.60 -6.73
CA GLY A 22 12.55 -13.27 -5.74
C GLY A 22 12.27 -12.93 -4.27
N ALA A 23 11.70 -13.95 -3.61
CA ALA A 23 11.69 -14.23 -2.18
C ALA A 23 10.59 -13.56 -1.35
N GLY A 24 9.50 -14.33 -1.21
CA GLY A 24 8.37 -14.05 -0.34
C GLY A 24 8.74 -13.66 1.08
N ILE A 25 8.18 -12.52 1.50
CA ILE A 25 8.20 -12.06 2.87
C ILE A 25 7.01 -12.71 3.59
N LYS A 26 7.30 -13.51 4.62
CA LYS A 26 6.31 -13.82 5.66
C LYS A 26 6.17 -12.57 6.53
N GLU A 27 4.99 -11.96 6.52
CA GLU A 27 4.65 -10.79 7.33
C GLU A 27 4.56 -11.19 8.82
N GLU A 28 5.57 -10.82 9.61
CA GLU A 28 5.30 -10.43 11.01
C GLU A 28 4.81 -8.98 10.96
N GLY A 29 3.62 -8.75 11.55
CA GLY A 29 2.79 -7.57 11.33
C GLY A 29 3.52 -6.24 11.51
N GLN A 30 3.58 -5.47 10.43
CA GLN A 30 3.72 -4.02 10.51
C GLN A 30 2.33 -3.38 10.31
N ASN A 31 1.79 -2.86 11.41
CA ASN A 31 0.60 -2.00 11.43
C ASN A 31 0.96 -0.67 10.78
N MET A 32 0.63 -0.57 9.50
CA MET A 32 0.80 0.63 8.69
C MET A 32 -0.36 1.60 9.03
N GLY A 33 -0.22 2.34 10.14
CA GLY A 33 -1.19 3.29 10.69
C GLY A 33 -1.33 4.59 9.90
N TRP A 34 -1.76 4.51 8.64
CA TRP A 34 -1.80 5.66 7.70
C TRP A 34 -3.13 6.41 7.64
N LEU A 35 -4.03 6.22 8.60
CA LEU A 35 -5.43 6.66 8.46
C LEU A 35 -5.73 8.10 8.91
N THR A 36 -4.73 8.94 9.20
CA THR A 36 -4.96 10.35 9.53
C THR A 36 -3.98 11.31 8.84
N PRO A 37 -4.46 12.46 8.34
CA PRO A 37 -3.60 13.55 7.89
C PRO A 37 -2.66 13.98 9.03
N ILE A 38 -1.36 14.07 8.75
CA ILE A 38 -0.34 14.43 9.74
C ILE A 38 -0.13 15.95 9.71
N PRO A 39 -0.25 16.68 10.83
CA PRO A 39 -0.06 18.13 10.87
C PRO A 39 1.31 18.57 10.35
N GLU A 40 1.36 19.71 9.66
CA GLU A 40 2.62 20.33 9.24
C GLU A 40 3.53 20.61 10.45
N GLY A 41 4.82 20.27 10.34
CA GLY A 41 5.81 20.42 11.41
C GLY A 41 6.02 19.18 12.29
N THR A 42 5.31 18.08 12.04
CA THR A 42 5.53 16.79 12.73
C THR A 42 6.86 16.17 12.30
N THR A 43 7.72 15.79 13.24
CA THR A 43 8.92 14.99 12.96
C THR A 43 8.58 13.50 12.95
N TRP A 44 9.37 12.67 12.26
CA TRP A 44 9.16 11.22 12.20
C TRP A 44 9.00 10.57 13.58
N GLU A 45 9.80 11.02 14.56
CA GLU A 45 9.77 10.55 15.95
C GLU A 45 8.45 10.86 16.68
N ASN A 46 7.64 11.77 16.15
CA ASN A 46 6.41 12.27 16.75
C ASN A 46 5.13 11.80 16.04
N ILE A 47 5.26 10.96 15.00
CA ILE A 47 4.11 10.36 14.33
C ILE A 47 3.58 9.22 15.20
N LYS A 48 2.42 9.42 15.84
CA LYS A 48 1.68 8.34 16.51
C LYS A 48 0.69 7.72 15.53
N GLU A 49 0.57 6.40 15.53
CA GLU A 49 -0.49 5.72 14.79
C GLU A 49 -1.86 6.24 15.26
N PRO A 50 -2.80 6.56 14.35
CA PRO A 50 -4.14 6.96 14.73
C PRO A 50 -4.87 5.77 15.34
N THR A 51 -5.07 5.82 16.65
CA THR A 51 -5.84 4.83 17.42
C THR A 51 -7.24 5.33 17.79
N GLU A 52 -7.56 6.60 17.56
CA GLU A 52 -8.89 7.16 17.84
C GLU A 52 -9.93 6.67 16.81
N GLY A 53 -11.00 6.03 17.30
CA GLY A 53 -12.09 5.49 16.48
C GLY A 53 -11.94 4.03 16.06
N VAL A 54 -10.80 3.40 16.36
CA VAL A 54 -10.52 2.00 16.05
C VAL A 54 -11.11 1.11 17.13
N GLN A 55 -12.22 0.42 16.83
CA GLN A 55 -12.81 -0.56 17.74
C GLN A 55 -12.35 -1.96 17.33
N PRO A 56 -11.89 -2.80 18.29
CA PRO A 56 -11.66 -4.21 18.01
C PRO A 56 -12.95 -4.86 17.54
N ILE A 57 -12.88 -5.59 16.42
CA ILE A 57 -13.94 -6.51 16.00
C ILE A 57 -13.29 -7.88 15.99
N ALA A 58 -13.45 -8.63 17.07
CA ALA A 58 -13.14 -10.05 17.11
C ALA A 58 -14.37 -10.81 16.60
N ASP A 59 -14.38 -11.14 15.31
CA ASP A 59 -15.43 -11.94 14.68
C ASP A 59 -14.85 -13.15 13.92
N GLU A 60 -15.71 -14.06 13.48
CA GLU A 60 -15.33 -15.32 12.81
C GLU A 60 -14.58 -15.13 11.47
N PHE A 61 -14.53 -13.88 10.98
CA PHE A 61 -13.82 -13.48 9.76
C PHE A 61 -12.43 -12.91 10.07
N SER A 62 -12.21 -12.46 11.30
CA SER A 62 -10.93 -11.99 11.81
C SER A 62 -9.92 -13.13 11.72
N SER A 63 -8.75 -12.89 11.11
CA SER A 63 -7.71 -13.88 10.72
C SER A 63 -7.88 -14.60 9.38
N ALA A 64 -9.01 -14.45 8.68
CA ALA A 64 -9.18 -15.06 7.35
C ALA A 64 -8.55 -14.19 6.24
N MET A 65 -7.89 -14.85 5.29
CA MET A 65 -7.53 -14.26 4.01
C MET A 65 -8.64 -14.54 3.01
N TRP A 66 -9.03 -13.52 2.25
CA TRP A 66 -10.06 -13.63 1.22
C TRP A 66 -9.45 -13.29 -0.12
N THR A 67 -9.36 -14.26 -1.00
CA THR A 67 -8.67 -14.10 -2.28
C THR A 67 -9.66 -14.10 -3.44
N MET A 68 -9.45 -13.19 -4.38
CA MET A 68 -10.13 -13.21 -5.68
C MET A 68 -9.54 -14.35 -6.52
N PRO A 69 -10.35 -15.37 -6.89
CA PRO A 69 -9.84 -16.54 -7.60
C PRO A 69 -9.50 -16.23 -9.06
N THR A 70 -10.24 -15.31 -9.68
CA THR A 70 -10.11 -14.94 -11.09
C THR A 70 -9.27 -13.67 -11.22
N GLU A 71 -8.41 -13.61 -12.24
CA GLU A 71 -7.71 -12.38 -12.62
C GLU A 71 -8.65 -11.44 -13.36
N ILE A 72 -8.60 -10.15 -13.00
CA ILE A 72 -9.27 -9.07 -13.73
C ILE A 72 -8.19 -8.08 -14.16
N SER A 73 -8.08 -7.82 -15.46
CA SER A 73 -7.08 -6.88 -16.00
C SER A 73 -5.64 -7.20 -15.55
N ASN A 74 -5.26 -8.49 -15.58
CA ASN A 74 -3.98 -9.04 -15.07
C ASN A 74 -3.70 -8.77 -13.59
N LYS A 75 -4.74 -8.56 -12.78
CA LYS A 75 -4.62 -8.35 -11.33
C LYS A 75 -5.46 -9.34 -10.55
N ARG A 76 -4.95 -9.78 -9.39
CA ARG A 76 -5.74 -10.44 -8.33
C ARG A 76 -5.76 -9.59 -7.08
N TYR A 77 -6.79 -9.76 -6.27
CA TYR A 77 -6.93 -9.04 -5.01
C TYR A 77 -7.07 -9.99 -3.83
N GLN A 78 -6.52 -9.56 -2.71
CA GLN A 78 -6.67 -10.19 -1.40
C GLN A 78 -7.21 -9.17 -0.42
N ILE A 79 -8.16 -9.61 0.40
CA ILE A 79 -8.73 -8.84 1.50
C ILE A 79 -8.28 -9.56 2.78
N ARG A 80 -7.57 -8.83 3.64
CA ARG A 80 -7.10 -9.32 4.93
C ARG A 80 -7.75 -8.51 6.04
N PHE A 81 -8.51 -9.20 6.89
CA PHE A 81 -9.12 -8.58 8.07
C PHE A 81 -8.16 -8.60 9.23
N ASN A 82 -7.89 -7.43 9.79
CA ASN A 82 -7.19 -7.35 11.05
C ASN A 82 -8.16 -7.82 12.16
N ALA A 83 -7.65 -8.65 13.08
CA ALA A 83 -8.41 -9.16 14.21
C ALA A 83 -8.39 -8.21 15.41
N GLU A 84 -7.35 -7.38 15.51
CA GLU A 84 -7.14 -6.45 16.62
C GLU A 84 -7.91 -5.15 16.43
N ASN A 85 -8.33 -4.87 15.19
CA ASN A 85 -9.08 -3.68 14.84
C ASN A 85 -10.03 -3.91 13.65
N ASN A 86 -10.98 -3.00 13.47
CA ASN A 86 -11.90 -3.00 12.35
C ASN A 86 -11.25 -2.56 11.01
N ILE A 87 -9.93 -2.62 10.86
CA ILE A 87 -9.26 -2.29 9.60
C ILE A 87 -9.24 -3.52 8.69
N CYS A 88 -9.57 -3.28 7.44
CA CYS A 88 -9.35 -4.20 6.35
C CYS A 88 -8.21 -3.70 5.47
N LYS A 89 -7.25 -4.56 5.16
CA LYS A 89 -6.18 -4.30 4.20
C LYS A 89 -6.48 -5.01 2.89
N ILE A 90 -6.29 -4.31 1.79
CA ILE A 90 -6.42 -4.83 0.43
C ILE A 90 -5.04 -4.92 -0.17
N TYR A 91 -4.74 -6.10 -0.71
CA TYR A 91 -3.52 -6.40 -1.41
C TYR A 91 -3.83 -6.70 -2.86
N ARG A 92 -2.93 -6.31 -3.76
CA ARG A 92 -2.99 -6.60 -5.19
C ARG A 92 -1.82 -7.47 -5.61
N HIS A 93 -2.08 -8.40 -6.49
CA HIS A 93 -1.08 -9.19 -7.20
C HIS A 93 -1.15 -8.81 -8.67
N VAL A 94 0.01 -8.60 -9.31
CA VAL A 94 0.09 -8.24 -10.73
C VAL A 94 0.67 -9.43 -11.50
N GLY A 95 -0.01 -9.87 -12.55
CA GLY A 95 0.40 -11.02 -13.35
C GLY A 95 1.84 -10.90 -13.85
N GLY A 96 2.65 -11.92 -13.59
CA GLY A 96 4.09 -11.93 -13.86
C GLY A 96 4.99 -11.67 -12.64
N SER A 97 4.41 -11.27 -11.51
CA SER A 97 5.04 -11.31 -10.18
C SER A 97 4.47 -12.50 -9.39
N ASP A 98 5.22 -12.99 -8.39
CA ASP A 98 4.72 -13.95 -7.38
C ASP A 98 4.30 -13.23 -6.07
N GLU A 99 4.31 -11.89 -6.07
CA GLU A 99 4.20 -11.07 -4.86
C GLU A 99 2.84 -10.37 -4.71
N TRP A 100 2.44 -10.20 -3.46
CA TRP A 100 1.28 -9.40 -3.06
C TRP A 100 1.74 -8.04 -2.56
N PHE A 101 1.25 -6.98 -3.19
CA PHE A 101 1.55 -5.60 -2.83
C PHE A 101 0.38 -5.02 -2.03
N TYR A 102 0.68 -4.33 -0.93
CA TYR A 102 -0.34 -3.52 -0.27
C TYR A 102 -0.88 -2.47 -1.25
N ASP A 103 -2.20 -2.37 -1.34
CA ASP A 103 -2.89 -1.47 -2.26
C ASP A 103 -3.56 -0.34 -1.48
N LYS A 104 -4.48 -0.68 -0.56
CA LYS A 104 -5.23 0.30 0.24
C LYS A 104 -5.86 -0.34 1.47
N SER A 105 -6.38 0.50 2.36
CA SER A 105 -7.13 0.07 3.54
C SER A 105 -8.46 0.78 3.67
N CYS A 106 -9.36 0.18 4.43
CA CYS A 106 -10.68 0.70 4.74
C CYS A 106 -11.11 0.23 6.13
N PHE A 107 -12.11 0.88 6.69
CA PHE A 107 -12.80 0.32 7.85
C PHE A 107 -13.81 -0.72 7.39
N ARG A 108 -13.96 -1.78 8.19
CA ARG A 108 -15.00 -2.78 8.01
C ARG A 108 -16.05 -2.66 9.11
N LYS A 109 -17.30 -2.93 8.75
CA LYS A 109 -18.42 -3.12 9.68
C LYS A 109 -19.19 -4.37 9.28
N HIS A 110 -19.80 -5.03 10.26
CA HIS A 110 -20.66 -6.19 10.03
C HIS A 110 -22.08 -5.85 10.47
N GLU A 111 -23.04 -5.91 9.55
CA GLU A 111 -24.44 -5.56 9.77
C GLU A 111 -25.32 -6.55 8.99
N ASP A 112 -26.25 -7.22 9.67
CA ASP A 112 -27.28 -8.08 9.06
C ASP A 112 -26.75 -9.09 8.01
N GLY A 113 -25.63 -9.77 8.31
CA GLY A 113 -25.02 -10.76 7.41
C GLY A 113 -24.28 -10.17 6.19
N LYS A 114 -24.05 -8.85 6.21
CA LYS A 114 -23.28 -8.12 5.20
C LYS A 114 -22.02 -7.52 5.81
N ILE A 115 -20.94 -7.51 5.04
CA ILE A 115 -19.74 -6.77 5.41
C ILE A 115 -19.74 -5.47 4.63
N ILE A 116 -19.60 -4.35 5.34
CA ILE A 116 -19.52 -3.01 4.76
C ILE A 116 -18.08 -2.56 4.82
N PHE A 117 -17.53 -2.17 3.69
CA PHE A 117 -16.19 -1.60 3.53
C PHE A 117 -16.31 -0.10 3.32
N ASP A 118 -15.83 0.66 4.29
CA ASP A 118 -15.82 2.12 4.27
C ASP A 118 -14.41 2.65 4.00
N PHE A 119 -14.19 3.08 2.77
CA PHE A 119 -12.96 3.69 2.28
C PHE A 119 -12.85 5.18 2.62
N LYS A 120 -13.80 5.75 3.39
CA LYS A 120 -13.70 7.15 3.83
C LYS A 120 -12.31 7.51 4.40
N PRO A 121 -11.64 6.69 5.23
CA PRO A 121 -10.29 7.00 5.70
C PRO A 121 -9.27 7.14 4.57
N TYR A 122 -9.29 6.25 3.58
CA TYR A 122 -8.40 6.34 2.41
C TYR A 122 -8.73 7.57 1.56
N ILE A 123 -10.01 7.84 1.35
CA ILE A 123 -10.48 9.01 0.60
C ILE A 123 -10.00 10.29 1.28
N ASP A 124 -10.21 10.44 2.59
CA ASP A 124 -9.79 11.61 3.35
C ASP A 124 -8.26 11.76 3.34
N TYR A 125 -7.52 10.65 3.50
CA TYR A 125 -6.06 10.62 3.35
C TYR A 125 -5.62 11.14 1.97
N ALA A 126 -6.18 10.59 0.90
CA ALA A 126 -5.81 10.94 -0.48
C ALA A 126 -6.09 12.41 -0.80
N GLU A 127 -7.22 12.95 -0.37
CA GLU A 127 -7.58 14.35 -0.57
C GLU A 127 -6.71 15.31 0.25
N SER A 128 -6.22 14.84 1.40
CA SER A 128 -5.28 15.57 2.25
C SER A 128 -3.80 15.37 1.87
N TYR A 129 -3.51 14.60 0.81
CA TYR A 129 -2.13 14.23 0.45
C TYR A 129 -1.26 15.47 0.21
N SER A 130 -0.22 15.58 1.02
CA SER A 130 0.64 16.75 1.11
C SER A 130 2.10 16.39 0.88
N MET A 131 2.94 17.39 0.64
CA MET A 131 4.40 17.17 0.54
C MET A 131 4.96 16.58 1.83
N ASN A 132 4.38 16.94 2.98
CA ASN A 132 4.77 16.39 4.28
C ASN A 132 4.43 14.88 4.35
N THR A 133 3.23 14.50 3.91
CA THR A 133 2.81 13.09 3.82
C THR A 133 3.75 12.30 2.89
N CYS A 134 4.04 12.85 1.71
CA CYS A 134 4.96 12.26 0.74
C CYS A 134 6.35 12.05 1.32
N TRP A 135 6.89 13.03 2.05
CA TRP A 135 8.17 12.90 2.74
C TRP A 135 8.19 11.76 3.75
N ILE A 136 7.17 11.68 4.58
CA ILE A 136 7.02 10.68 5.65
C ILE A 136 6.99 9.27 5.03
N GLU A 137 6.15 9.06 4.02
CA GLU A 137 6.07 7.78 3.30
C GLU A 137 7.37 7.40 2.63
N SER A 138 8.04 8.37 2.00
CA SER A 138 9.34 8.15 1.36
C SER A 138 10.37 7.67 2.37
N TYR A 139 10.47 8.33 3.52
CA TYR A 139 11.41 7.93 4.57
C TYR A 139 11.09 6.55 5.14
N ALA A 140 9.81 6.28 5.42
CA ALA A 140 9.33 4.97 5.89
C ALA A 140 9.73 3.85 4.93
N MET A 141 9.42 4.05 3.64
CA MET A 141 9.69 3.13 2.56
C MET A 141 11.20 2.87 2.42
N PHE A 142 12.03 3.93 2.36
CA PHE A 142 13.48 3.75 2.26
C PHE A 142 14.06 3.02 3.48
N LYS A 143 13.52 3.26 4.68
CA LYS A 143 13.91 2.55 5.90
C LYS A 143 13.55 1.07 5.84
N GLU A 144 12.34 0.74 5.42
CA GLU A 144 11.90 -0.65 5.30
C GLU A 144 12.76 -1.42 4.28
N TYR A 145 13.00 -0.83 3.11
CA TYR A 145 13.86 -1.44 2.09
C TYR A 145 15.32 -1.57 2.55
N TYR A 146 15.86 -0.59 3.27
CA TYR A 146 17.18 -0.71 3.88
C TYR A 146 17.26 -1.94 4.81
N GLU A 147 16.30 -2.10 5.72
CA GLU A 147 16.27 -3.23 6.65
C GLU A 147 16.05 -4.57 5.92
N TYR A 148 15.22 -4.59 4.87
CA TYR A 148 15.04 -5.77 4.02
C TYR A 148 16.35 -6.17 3.32
N SER A 149 17.01 -5.23 2.64
CA SER A 149 18.27 -5.49 1.94
C SER A 149 19.38 -5.88 2.91
N LYS A 150 19.39 -5.31 4.12
CA LYS A 150 20.30 -5.72 5.20
C LYS A 150 20.06 -7.18 5.62
N ARG A 151 18.81 -7.58 5.88
CA ARG A 151 18.49 -8.99 6.19
C ARG A 151 18.89 -9.93 5.05
N LYS A 152 18.61 -9.56 3.80
CA LYS A 152 19.00 -10.32 2.61
C LYS A 152 20.53 -10.45 2.53
N PHE A 153 21.28 -9.38 2.79
CA PHE A 153 22.74 -9.40 2.83
C PHE A 153 23.31 -10.30 3.93
N GLU A 154 22.72 -10.26 5.13
CA GLU A 154 23.13 -11.05 6.29
C GLU A 154 22.86 -12.55 6.10
N THR A 155 21.77 -12.90 5.42
CA THR A 155 21.31 -14.29 5.25
C THR A 155 21.75 -14.94 3.94
N ALA A 156 22.08 -14.16 2.91
CA ALA A 156 22.50 -14.68 1.62
C ALA A 156 23.82 -15.46 1.70
N THR A 157 23.77 -16.70 1.20
CA THR A 157 24.93 -17.57 1.01
C THR A 157 25.52 -17.43 -0.39
N ASP A 158 24.71 -17.06 -1.39
CA ASP A 158 25.14 -16.79 -2.76
C ASP A 158 25.88 -15.44 -2.86
N PRO A 159 27.12 -15.41 -3.37
CA PRO A 159 27.92 -14.18 -3.48
C PRO A 159 27.32 -13.07 -4.36
N GLU A 160 26.62 -13.41 -5.44
CA GLU A 160 26.00 -12.42 -6.32
C GLU A 160 24.76 -11.81 -5.66
N ILE A 161 23.93 -12.63 -5.03
CA ILE A 161 22.78 -12.14 -4.23
C ILE A 161 23.28 -11.24 -3.10
N LYS A 162 24.38 -11.62 -2.43
CA LYS A 162 24.98 -10.82 -1.36
C LYS A 162 25.53 -9.49 -1.86
N LYS A 163 26.18 -9.47 -3.02
CA LYS A 163 26.68 -8.25 -3.66
C LYS A 163 25.56 -7.31 -4.08
N GLU A 164 24.48 -7.84 -4.65
CA GLU A 164 23.29 -7.08 -5.01
C GLU A 164 22.62 -6.50 -3.75
N ALA A 165 22.34 -7.32 -2.74
CA ALA A 165 21.75 -6.88 -1.49
C ALA A 165 22.59 -5.80 -0.78
N LYS A 166 23.92 -5.89 -0.86
CA LYS A 166 24.81 -4.85 -0.32
C LYS A 166 24.66 -3.52 -1.06
N LYS A 167 24.56 -3.56 -2.38
CA LYS A 167 24.37 -2.37 -3.21
C LYS A 167 23.03 -1.72 -2.88
N ASP A 168 21.95 -2.50 -2.84
CA ASP A 168 20.61 -2.01 -2.50
C ASP A 168 20.59 -1.39 -1.10
N MET A 169 21.20 -2.06 -0.11
CA MET A 169 21.32 -1.55 1.25
C MET A 169 22.04 -0.19 1.29
N ASP A 170 23.13 -0.02 0.53
CA ASP A 170 23.86 1.26 0.46
C ASP A 170 23.05 2.36 -0.25
N ASP A 171 22.36 2.01 -1.33
CA ASP A 171 21.53 2.94 -2.11
C ASP A 171 20.33 3.42 -1.26
N PHE A 172 19.64 2.52 -0.55
CA PHE A 172 18.54 2.87 0.34
C PHE A 172 18.98 3.65 1.58
N TYR A 173 20.12 3.29 2.19
CA TYR A 173 20.68 4.08 3.29
C TYR A 173 20.97 5.53 2.87
N LYS A 174 21.51 5.71 1.67
CA LYS A 174 21.76 7.05 1.10
C LYS A 174 20.45 7.80 0.85
N ALA A 175 19.44 7.14 0.29
CA ALA A 175 18.12 7.74 0.05
C ALA A 175 17.44 8.16 1.37
N MET A 176 17.49 7.32 2.40
CA MET A 176 17.03 7.65 3.75
C MET A 176 17.71 8.91 4.28
N LYS A 177 19.04 9.02 4.13
CA LYS A 177 19.79 10.20 4.58
C LYS A 177 19.44 11.46 3.81
N GLN A 178 19.12 11.35 2.53
CA GLN A 178 18.60 12.48 1.75
C GLN A 178 17.19 12.90 2.19
N CYS A 179 16.41 11.96 2.75
CA CYS A 179 15.07 12.18 3.28
C CYS A 179 15.04 12.35 4.80
N GLU A 180 16.18 12.51 5.49
CA GLU A 180 16.21 12.50 6.96
C GLU A 180 15.45 13.69 7.57
N THR A 181 15.35 14.80 6.81
CA THR A 181 14.57 15.97 7.17
C THR A 181 13.65 16.37 6.04
N PHE A 182 12.55 17.04 6.38
CA PHE A 182 11.65 17.60 5.37
C PHE A 182 12.37 18.58 4.42
N GLU A 183 13.30 19.39 4.94
CA GLU A 183 14.07 20.34 4.13
C GLU A 183 15.07 19.67 3.18
N SER A 184 15.68 18.55 3.58
CA SER A 184 16.55 17.77 2.71
C SER A 184 15.74 17.04 1.63
N PHE A 185 14.56 16.52 1.99
CA PHE A 185 13.62 15.90 1.06
C PHE A 185 13.17 16.87 -0.04
N LYS A 186 12.77 18.09 0.32
CA LYS A 186 12.38 19.12 -0.66
C LYS A 186 13.49 19.50 -1.66
N LYS A 187 14.75 19.24 -1.31
CA LYS A 187 15.92 19.52 -2.17
C LYS A 187 16.28 18.35 -3.09
N MET A 188 15.63 17.20 -2.94
CA MET A 188 15.86 16.06 -3.82
C MET A 188 15.42 16.39 -5.23
N GLU A 189 16.24 15.97 -6.20
CA GLU A 189 15.92 16.13 -7.62
C GLU A 189 14.60 15.42 -7.92
N LYS A 190 13.69 16.09 -8.64
CA LYS A 190 12.36 15.58 -9.04
C LYS A 190 11.36 15.32 -7.92
N VAL A 191 11.63 15.68 -6.66
CA VAL A 191 10.65 15.50 -5.57
C VAL A 191 9.32 16.19 -5.85
N GLY A 192 9.36 17.35 -6.50
CA GLY A 192 8.15 18.08 -6.92
C GLY A 192 7.33 17.31 -7.96
N GLU A 193 7.98 16.76 -9.00
CA GLU A 193 7.32 15.93 -10.02
C GLU A 193 6.74 14.67 -9.41
N TRP A 194 7.51 14.02 -8.53
CA TRP A 194 7.11 12.83 -7.80
C TRP A 194 5.87 13.09 -6.94
N PHE A 195 5.91 14.12 -6.11
CA PHE A 195 4.78 14.53 -5.28
C PHE A 195 3.52 14.81 -6.11
N GLN A 196 3.65 15.56 -7.22
CA GLN A 196 2.51 15.85 -8.08
C GLN A 196 1.94 14.58 -8.72
N HIS A 197 2.80 13.66 -9.17
CA HIS A 197 2.36 12.38 -9.71
C HIS A 197 1.54 11.59 -8.68
N TYR A 198 2.06 11.39 -7.47
CA TYR A 198 1.38 10.61 -6.43
C TYR A 198 0.10 11.27 -5.94
N LYS A 199 0.14 12.58 -5.72
CA LYS A 199 -1.05 13.37 -5.38
C LYS A 199 -2.15 13.18 -6.43
N ASN A 200 -1.80 13.21 -7.71
CA ASN A 200 -2.76 13.01 -8.79
C ASN A 200 -3.32 11.58 -8.80
N VAL A 201 -2.48 10.57 -8.60
CA VAL A 201 -2.92 9.16 -8.52
C VAL A 201 -3.89 8.97 -7.34
N HIS A 202 -3.51 9.39 -6.13
CA HIS A 202 -4.36 9.29 -4.95
C HIS A 202 -5.70 10.03 -5.11
N ASN A 203 -5.69 11.26 -5.63
CA ASN A 203 -6.91 12.02 -5.86
C ASN A 203 -7.86 11.33 -6.85
N LYS A 204 -7.32 10.74 -7.92
CA LYS A 204 -8.12 10.03 -8.92
C LYS A 204 -8.71 8.74 -8.35
N GLU A 205 -7.93 7.98 -7.57
CA GLU A 205 -8.43 6.81 -6.84
C GLU A 205 -9.50 7.17 -5.80
N ALA A 206 -9.30 8.26 -5.06
CA ALA A 206 -10.29 8.75 -4.11
C ALA A 206 -11.60 9.14 -4.81
N ALA A 207 -11.51 9.84 -5.96
CA ALA A 207 -12.68 10.19 -6.75
C ALA A 207 -13.44 8.94 -7.24
N ALA A 208 -12.73 7.90 -7.69
CA ALA A 208 -13.33 6.63 -8.08
C ALA A 208 -13.99 5.90 -6.90
N LEU A 209 -13.32 5.85 -5.75
CA LEU A 209 -13.89 5.20 -4.56
C LEU A 209 -15.11 5.95 -4.03
N LYS A 210 -15.15 7.28 -4.10
CA LYS A 210 -16.32 8.09 -3.70
C LYS A 210 -17.60 7.68 -4.44
N THR A 211 -17.51 7.22 -5.69
CA THR A 211 -18.72 6.85 -6.45
C THR A 211 -19.34 5.53 -5.98
N ILE A 212 -18.60 4.71 -5.24
CA ILE A 212 -19.03 3.37 -4.80
C ILE A 212 -18.98 3.17 -3.27
N ASN A 213 -18.48 4.16 -2.51
CA ASN A 213 -18.32 4.07 -1.07
C ASN A 213 -19.65 4.36 -0.33
N PRO A 214 -20.03 3.55 0.69
CA PRO A 214 -19.37 2.33 1.14
C PRO A 214 -19.68 1.13 0.25
N ILE A 215 -18.71 0.22 0.12
CA ILE A 215 -18.89 -1.01 -0.65
C ILE A 215 -19.55 -2.05 0.26
N THR A 216 -20.68 -2.57 -0.18
CA THR A 216 -21.35 -3.69 0.51
C THR A 216 -20.92 -5.01 -0.10
N ALA A 217 -20.61 -5.96 0.78
CA ALA A 217 -20.36 -7.33 0.42
C ALA A 217 -21.35 -8.29 1.08
N VAL A 218 -21.81 -9.25 0.29
CA VAL A 218 -22.74 -10.30 0.74
C VAL A 218 -21.96 -11.57 1.01
N LEU A 219 -22.16 -12.15 2.19
CA LEU A 219 -21.61 -13.45 2.54
C LEU A 219 -22.48 -14.57 1.97
N SER A 220 -21.84 -15.64 1.50
CA SER A 220 -22.57 -16.88 1.22
C SER A 220 -23.09 -17.53 2.50
N SER A 221 -24.12 -18.38 2.38
CA SER A 221 -24.72 -19.11 3.51
C SER A 221 -23.70 -19.90 4.33
N GLY A 222 -22.70 -20.49 3.66
CA GLY A 222 -21.60 -21.20 4.31
C GLY A 222 -20.44 -20.31 4.78
N LYS A 223 -20.54 -18.98 4.60
CA LYS A 223 -19.52 -17.98 4.97
C LYS A 223 -18.10 -18.26 4.42
N ASN A 224 -18.03 -18.97 3.29
CA ASN A 224 -16.77 -19.32 2.61
C ASN A 224 -16.49 -18.44 1.39
N SER A 225 -17.45 -17.58 1.03
CA SER A 225 -17.28 -16.59 -0.02
C SER A 225 -17.95 -15.26 0.33
N LEU A 226 -17.35 -14.21 -0.19
CA LEU A 226 -17.74 -12.82 -0.03
C LEU A 226 -17.90 -12.21 -1.41
N THR A 227 -19.09 -11.70 -1.75
CA THR A 227 -19.34 -11.07 -3.06
C THR A 227 -19.46 -9.57 -2.89
N LEU A 228 -18.51 -8.81 -3.44
CA LEU A 228 -18.54 -7.35 -3.49
C LEU A 228 -19.33 -6.93 -4.72
N LYS A 229 -20.37 -6.10 -4.52
CA LYS A 229 -21.24 -5.67 -5.63
C LYS A 229 -20.45 -4.89 -6.69
N MET A 230 -19.48 -4.07 -6.27
CA MET A 230 -18.63 -3.28 -7.16
C MET A 230 -17.27 -3.05 -6.51
N VAL A 231 -16.20 -3.04 -7.30
CA VAL A 231 -14.82 -2.78 -6.87
C VAL A 231 -14.11 -1.91 -7.91
N VAL A 232 -13.36 -0.90 -7.47
CA VAL A 232 -12.40 -0.16 -8.33
C VAL A 232 -11.16 -1.04 -8.53
N ILE A 233 -10.97 -1.55 -9.75
CA ILE A 233 -9.84 -2.42 -10.13
C ILE A 233 -8.65 -1.60 -10.60
N ASN A 234 -8.93 -0.55 -11.36
CA ASN A 234 -7.89 0.34 -11.85
C ASN A 234 -8.41 1.76 -11.94
N VAL A 235 -7.49 2.70 -11.87
CA VAL A 235 -7.77 4.08 -12.27
C VAL A 235 -6.71 4.46 -13.27
N ASP A 236 -7.14 4.85 -14.46
CA ASP A 236 -6.24 5.33 -15.50
C ASP A 236 -5.59 6.63 -15.03
N TRP A 237 -4.25 6.64 -14.95
CA TRP A 237 -3.52 7.75 -14.35
C TRP A 237 -3.45 8.99 -15.23
N GLU A 238 -3.76 8.90 -16.52
CA GLU A 238 -3.78 10.04 -17.44
C GLU A 238 -5.15 10.70 -17.41
N THR A 239 -6.21 9.92 -17.59
CA THR A 239 -7.60 10.37 -17.74
C THR A 239 -8.36 10.44 -16.41
N GLY A 240 -7.94 9.67 -15.40
CA GLY A 240 -8.69 9.50 -14.15
C GLY A 240 -9.91 8.58 -14.26
N THR A 241 -10.07 7.89 -15.39
CA THR A 241 -11.17 6.96 -15.61
C THR A 241 -11.00 5.73 -14.74
N ALA A 242 -12.03 5.38 -13.97
CA ALA A 242 -12.04 4.17 -13.15
C ALA A 242 -12.53 2.96 -13.96
N ASP A 243 -11.78 1.87 -13.89
CA ASP A 243 -12.23 0.54 -14.30
C ASP A 243 -12.83 -0.16 -13.09
N ASN A 244 -14.12 -0.46 -13.17
CA ASN A 244 -14.90 -1.06 -12.11
C ASN A 244 -15.31 -2.48 -12.49
N ALA A 245 -15.16 -3.43 -11.56
CA ALA A 245 -15.71 -4.76 -11.70
C ALA A 245 -16.94 -4.93 -10.81
N GLU A 246 -17.95 -5.62 -11.33
CA GLU A 246 -19.19 -5.92 -10.60
C GLU A 246 -19.23 -7.37 -10.12
N ASN A 247 -19.92 -7.61 -9.01
CA ASN A 247 -20.15 -8.94 -8.42
C ASN A 247 -18.86 -9.76 -8.25
N VAL A 248 -17.81 -9.10 -7.77
CA VAL A 248 -16.49 -9.72 -7.57
C VAL A 248 -16.55 -10.65 -6.38
N VAL A 249 -16.24 -11.92 -6.61
CA VAL A 249 -16.26 -12.97 -5.57
C VAL A 249 -14.87 -13.16 -4.99
N PHE A 250 -14.78 -13.14 -3.67
CA PHE A 250 -13.61 -13.54 -2.90
C PHE A 250 -13.93 -14.83 -2.13
N THR A 251 -12.99 -15.75 -2.09
CA THR A 251 -13.11 -17.02 -1.37
C THR A 251 -12.18 -17.03 -0.17
N ARG A 252 -12.65 -17.61 0.94
CA ARG A 252 -11.86 -17.79 2.15
C ARG A 252 -10.75 -18.81 1.92
N GLU A 253 -9.51 -18.45 2.29
CA GLU A 253 -8.35 -19.33 2.37
C GLU A 253 -8.01 -19.69 3.83
#